data_AF-A0A661EKL6-F1
#
_entry.id   AF-A0A661EKL6-F1
#
_cell.length_a   1.000
_cell.length_b   1.000
_cell.length_c   1.000
_cell.angle_alpha   90.00
_cell.angle_beta   90.00
_cell.angle_gamma   90.00
#
_symmetry.space_group_name_H-M   'P 1'
#
loop_
_entity.id
_entity.type
_entity.pdbx_description
1 polymer ?
#
loop_
_entity_poly.entity_id
_entity_poly.type
_entity_poly.pdbx_seq_one_letter_code
_entity_poly.pdbx_strand_id
1 'polypeptide(L)'
;MQLNPSEISDLIKSRIESFDAKTEATTEGTVVSLRDGIALIHGLSDVMSGEMIEFPGNTYGMALNLERDSVGAVVLGDYKHISEGDKVKCTGRILEVPVGDALLGRVVDSLGNPIDGKGPIATTETSPIEKIAPGVIARQSVDQPVQTGLKSIDAMVPIGRGQRELIIGDRQTGKTAVAIDAIINQKDSGIKCIYVAIGQKASSIAAVVRKLEEFGAMANTIVVAAPASVAAALQYIAPYSGCAMGEVFRDRGED
;
A
#
# COMPACT_ATOMS: atom_id res chain seq x y z
N MET A 1 -18.17 -0.16 24.40
CA MET A 1 -19.18 0.00 23.33
C MET A 1 -20.05 -1.25 23.33
N GLN A 2 -21.35 -1.11 23.59
CA GLN A 2 -22.31 -2.19 23.38
C GLN A 2 -22.46 -2.39 21.87
N LEU A 3 -22.16 -3.60 21.39
CA LEU A 3 -22.49 -4.01 20.02
C LEU A 3 -24.00 -4.21 19.96
N ASN A 4 -24.73 -3.31 19.30
CA ASN A 4 -26.15 -3.47 19.05
C ASN A 4 -26.34 -4.46 17.90
N PRO A 5 -26.96 -5.64 18.12
CA PRO A 5 -27.16 -6.64 17.06
C PRO A 5 -27.97 -6.10 15.88
N SER A 6 -28.87 -5.14 16.13
CA SER A 6 -29.68 -4.48 15.11
C SER A 6 -28.84 -3.71 14.08
N GLU A 7 -27.83 -2.97 14.52
CA GLU A 7 -26.96 -2.20 13.61
C GLU A 7 -26.17 -3.10 12.65
N ILE A 8 -25.72 -4.26 13.15
CA ILE A 8 -25.01 -5.26 12.33
C ILE A 8 -25.98 -5.89 11.33
N SER A 9 -27.20 -6.25 11.76
CA SER A 9 -28.23 -6.81 10.88
C SER A 9 -28.63 -5.84 9.77
N ASP A 10 -28.81 -4.56 10.10
CA ASP A 10 -29.17 -3.51 9.14
C ASP A 10 -28.03 -3.26 8.14
N LEU A 11 -26.77 -3.27 8.60
CA LEU A 11 -25.61 -3.14 7.73
C LEU A 11 -25.47 -4.33 6.75
N ILE A 12 -25.67 -5.56 7.22
CA ILE A 12 -25.66 -6.74 6.35
C ILE A 12 -26.83 -6.68 5.36
N LYS A 13 -28.04 -6.34 5.83
CA LYS A 13 -29.24 -6.23 4.99
C LYS A 13 -29.04 -5.19 3.88
N SER A 14 -28.50 -4.02 4.21
CA SER A 14 -28.22 -2.97 3.22
C SER A 14 -27.23 -3.42 2.14
N ARG A 15 -26.21 -4.23 2.49
CA ARG A 15 -25.25 -4.80 1.52
C ARG A 15 -25.86 -5.85 0.61
N ILE A 16 -26.84 -6.61 1.10
CA ILE A 16 -27.58 -7.58 0.30
C ILE A 16 -28.55 -6.86 -0.64
N GLU A 17 -29.27 -5.84 -0.14
CA GLU A 17 -30.19 -5.03 -0.95
C GLU A 17 -29.46 -4.23 -2.05
N SER A 18 -28.23 -3.79 -1.80
CA SER A 18 -27.39 -3.10 -2.79
C SER A 18 -26.56 -4.05 -3.69
N PHE A 19 -26.66 -5.36 -3.50
CA PHE A 19 -25.93 -6.32 -4.33
C PHE A 19 -26.57 -6.45 -5.71
N ASP A 20 -25.95 -5.81 -6.69
CA ASP A 20 -26.36 -5.86 -8.09
C ASP A 20 -25.61 -7.01 -8.78
N ALA A 21 -26.30 -8.12 -9.05
CA ALA A 21 -25.74 -9.29 -9.72
C ALA A 21 -25.64 -9.07 -11.23
N LYS A 22 -24.77 -8.15 -11.65
CA LYS A 22 -24.46 -7.93 -13.07
C LYS A 22 -23.56 -9.05 -13.60
N THR A 23 -23.91 -9.57 -14.77
CA THR A 23 -23.08 -10.53 -15.49
C THR A 23 -22.14 -9.76 -16.40
N GLU A 24 -20.84 -9.83 -16.14
CA GLU A 24 -19.80 -9.23 -16.98
C GLU A 24 -18.98 -10.32 -17.66
N ALA A 25 -18.71 -10.15 -18.95
CA ALA A 25 -17.78 -11.01 -19.67
C ALA A 25 -16.37 -10.71 -19.16
N THR A 26 -15.72 -11.71 -18.55
CA THR A 26 -14.35 -11.59 -18.04
C THR A 26 -13.47 -12.60 -18.75
N THR A 27 -12.26 -12.18 -19.11
CA THR A 27 -11.28 -13.06 -19.73
C THR A 27 -10.68 -13.97 -18.66
N GLU A 28 -10.74 -15.27 -18.91
CA GLU A 28 -10.29 -16.31 -17.99
C GLU A 28 -9.03 -17.00 -18.53
N GLY A 29 -8.15 -17.41 -17.63
CA GLY A 29 -6.96 -18.18 -17.92
C GLY A 29 -6.84 -19.37 -16.99
N THR A 30 -5.84 -20.21 -17.25
CA THR A 30 -5.57 -21.40 -16.44
C THR A 30 -4.10 -21.40 -16.04
N VAL A 31 -3.83 -21.65 -14.75
CA VAL A 31 -2.46 -21.79 -14.23
C VAL A 31 -1.84 -23.06 -14.82
N VAL A 32 -0.76 -22.89 -15.57
CA VAL A 32 0.05 -23.99 -16.15
C VAL A 32 1.13 -24.44 -15.18
N SER A 33 1.74 -23.50 -14.46
CA SER A 33 2.72 -23.85 -13.43
C SER A 33 2.84 -22.76 -12.38
N LEU A 34 3.26 -23.16 -11.18
CA LEU A 34 3.51 -22.25 -10.07
C LEU A 34 4.86 -22.61 -9.42
N ARG A 35 5.77 -21.63 -9.33
CA ARG A 35 7.10 -21.81 -8.72
C ARG A 35 7.48 -20.56 -7.94
N ASP A 36 7.72 -20.70 -6.64
CA ASP A 36 8.19 -19.62 -5.75
C ASP A 36 7.40 -18.29 -5.87
N GLY A 37 6.06 -18.40 -6.01
CA GLY A 37 5.18 -17.23 -6.17
C GLY A 37 5.12 -16.65 -7.58
N ILE A 38 5.73 -17.30 -8.58
CA ILE A 38 5.60 -16.98 -9.99
C ILE A 38 4.64 -17.99 -10.62
N ALA A 39 3.55 -17.50 -11.19
CA ALA A 39 2.56 -18.28 -11.92
C ALA A 39 2.75 -18.08 -13.42
N LEU A 40 2.79 -19.18 -14.16
CA LEU A 40 2.67 -19.18 -15.61
C LEU A 40 1.22 -19.51 -15.96
N ILE A 41 0.56 -18.60 -16.67
CA ILE A 41 -0.85 -18.70 -17.00
C ILE A 41 -1.00 -18.85 -18.51
N HIS A 42 -1.85 -19.76 -18.96
CA HIS A 42 -2.27 -19.86 -20.35
C HIS A 42 -3.66 -19.24 -20.51
N GLY A 43 -3.87 -18.52 -21.62
CA GLY A 43 -5.09 -17.73 -21.86
C GLY A 43 -4.87 -16.27 -21.50
N LEU A 44 -5.89 -15.62 -20.91
CA LEU A 44 -5.87 -14.18 -20.60
C LEU A 44 -5.52 -13.29 -21.81
N SER A 45 -6.18 -13.53 -22.95
CA SER A 45 -5.92 -12.86 -24.24
C SER A 45 -5.87 -11.33 -24.18
N ASP A 46 -6.67 -10.75 -23.28
CA ASP A 46 -6.88 -9.30 -23.17
C ASP A 46 -6.14 -8.68 -21.98
N VAL A 47 -5.24 -9.44 -21.32
CA VAL A 47 -4.52 -8.92 -20.15
C VAL A 47 -3.55 -7.82 -20.53
N MET A 48 -3.48 -6.78 -19.71
CA MET A 48 -2.53 -5.69 -19.84
C MET A 48 -1.27 -5.96 -19.00
N SER A 49 -0.14 -5.39 -19.42
CA SER A 49 1.06 -5.39 -18.60
C SER A 49 0.82 -4.54 -17.35
N GLY A 50 1.15 -5.09 -16.17
CA GLY A 50 0.86 -4.46 -14.88
C GLY A 50 -0.60 -4.62 -14.41
N GLU A 51 -1.42 -5.40 -15.12
CA GLU A 51 -2.78 -5.69 -14.69
C GLU A 51 -2.81 -6.60 -13.47
N MET A 52 -3.79 -6.36 -12.60
CA MET A 52 -4.11 -7.24 -11.49
C MET A 52 -4.88 -8.47 -12.00
N ILE A 53 -4.38 -9.66 -11.66
CA ILE A 53 -5.02 -10.95 -11.96
C ILE A 53 -5.59 -11.52 -10.65
N GLU A 54 -6.84 -11.94 -10.68
CA GLU A 54 -7.49 -12.60 -9.56
C GLU A 54 -7.25 -14.11 -9.62
N PHE A 55 -6.68 -14.64 -8.54
CA PHE A 55 -6.50 -16.07 -8.29
C PHE A 55 -7.57 -16.59 -7.33
N PRO A 56 -7.80 -17.92 -7.27
CA PRO A 56 -8.68 -18.50 -6.26
C PRO A 56 -8.29 -18.09 -4.84
N GLY A 57 -9.28 -17.99 -3.95
CA GLY A 57 -9.05 -17.67 -2.54
C GLY A 57 -8.83 -16.18 -2.24
N ASN A 58 -9.27 -15.27 -3.13
CA ASN A 58 -9.12 -13.83 -2.97
C ASN A 58 -7.66 -13.38 -2.90
N THR A 59 -6.81 -14.07 -3.66
CA THR A 59 -5.40 -13.73 -3.85
C THR A 59 -5.25 -13.01 -5.17
N TYR A 60 -4.44 -11.97 -5.19
CA TYR A 60 -4.17 -11.22 -6.40
C TYR A 60 -2.75 -11.51 -6.89
N GLY A 61 -2.52 -11.36 -8.17
CA GLY A 61 -1.19 -11.31 -8.77
C GLY A 61 -1.06 -10.15 -9.74
N MET A 62 0.16 -9.89 -10.18
CA MET A 62 0.45 -8.86 -11.17
C MET A 62 1.03 -9.49 -12.42
N ALA A 63 0.44 -9.17 -13.57
CA ALA A 63 0.96 -9.56 -14.88
C ALA A 63 2.26 -8.80 -15.17
N LEU A 64 3.38 -9.51 -15.31
CA LEU A 64 4.68 -8.90 -15.65
C LEU A 64 5.03 -9.14 -17.11
N ASN A 65 5.05 -10.41 -17.52
CA ASN A 65 5.50 -10.82 -18.84
C ASN A 65 4.31 -11.29 -19.67
N LEU A 66 4.13 -10.69 -20.84
CA LEU A 66 3.14 -11.13 -21.83
C LEU A 66 3.89 -11.83 -22.95
N GLU A 67 3.99 -13.15 -22.85
CA GLU A 67 4.55 -13.98 -23.91
C GLU A 67 3.49 -14.30 -24.96
N ARG A 68 3.91 -14.93 -26.06
CA ARG A 68 3.01 -15.24 -27.18
C ARG A 68 1.85 -16.16 -26.78
N ASP A 69 2.16 -17.17 -25.98
CA ASP A 69 1.23 -18.24 -25.61
C ASP A 69 1.04 -18.35 -24.08
N SER A 70 1.65 -17.44 -23.31
CA SER A 70 1.59 -17.49 -21.85
C SER A 70 1.75 -16.10 -21.19
N VAL A 71 1.27 -15.98 -19.97
CA VAL A 71 1.37 -14.78 -19.14
C VAL A 71 2.12 -15.16 -17.86
N GLY A 72 3.26 -14.49 -17.64
CA GLY A 72 4.02 -14.60 -16.40
C GLY A 72 3.48 -13.61 -15.38
N ALA A 73 2.91 -14.12 -14.29
CA ALA A 73 2.36 -13.32 -13.21
C ALA A 73 3.08 -13.60 -11.89
N VAL A 74 3.22 -12.57 -11.06
CA VAL A 74 3.75 -12.69 -9.70
C VAL A 74 2.61 -12.61 -8.71
N VAL A 75 2.49 -13.61 -7.83
CA VAL A 75 1.44 -13.70 -6.83
C VAL A 75 1.73 -12.73 -5.67
N LEU A 76 0.76 -11.87 -5.36
CA LEU A 76 0.79 -10.85 -4.31
C LEU A 76 0.14 -11.36 -3.03
N GLY A 77 0.64 -12.47 -2.49
CA GLY A 77 0.08 -13.09 -1.28
C GLY A 77 0.64 -14.46 -0.98
N ASP A 78 -0.09 -15.24 -0.18
CA ASP A 78 0.18 -16.68 -0.07
C ASP A 78 -0.14 -17.32 -1.43
N TYR A 79 0.74 -18.21 -1.88
CA TYR A 79 0.60 -18.91 -3.15
C TYR A 79 0.39 -20.41 -2.96
N LYS A 80 0.48 -20.93 -1.73
CA LYS A 80 0.46 -22.38 -1.46
C LYS A 80 -0.86 -23.06 -1.74
N HIS A 81 -1.96 -22.31 -1.76
CA HIS A 81 -3.28 -22.83 -2.09
C HIS A 81 -3.56 -22.86 -3.60
N ILE A 82 -2.73 -22.19 -4.41
CA ILE A 82 -2.87 -22.16 -5.87
C ILE A 82 -2.24 -23.41 -6.46
N SER A 83 -2.98 -24.09 -7.34
CA SER A 83 -2.58 -25.32 -8.00
C SER A 83 -2.61 -25.18 -9.53
N GLU A 84 -1.88 -26.06 -10.22
CA GLU A 84 -1.99 -26.21 -11.66
C GLU A 84 -3.43 -26.59 -12.05
N GLY A 85 -3.94 -25.98 -13.12
CA GLY A 85 -5.32 -26.13 -13.56
C GLY A 85 -6.30 -25.13 -12.93
N ASP A 86 -5.87 -24.34 -11.94
CA ASP A 86 -6.71 -23.31 -11.34
C ASP A 86 -7.07 -22.22 -12.35
N LYS A 87 -8.32 -21.76 -12.27
CA LYS A 87 -8.84 -20.68 -13.09
C LYS A 87 -8.45 -19.34 -12.49
N VAL A 88 -7.98 -18.44 -13.35
CA VAL A 88 -7.61 -17.08 -13.00
C VAL A 88 -8.35 -16.09 -13.88
N LYS A 89 -8.59 -14.88 -13.39
CA LYS A 89 -9.38 -13.88 -14.10
C LYS A 89 -8.63 -12.56 -14.23
N CYS A 90 -8.78 -11.93 -15.38
CA CYS A 90 -8.42 -10.52 -15.55
C CYS A 90 -9.40 -9.64 -14.75
N THR A 91 -8.88 -8.67 -14.02
CA THR A 91 -9.71 -7.69 -13.32
C THR A 91 -10.02 -6.46 -14.20
N GLY A 92 -9.31 -6.29 -15.31
CA GLY A 92 -9.38 -5.12 -16.18
C GLY A 92 -8.79 -3.86 -15.55
N ARG A 93 -8.16 -3.98 -14.38
CA ARG A 93 -7.61 -2.87 -13.61
C ARG A 93 -6.11 -3.04 -13.46
N ILE A 94 -5.39 -1.94 -13.69
CA ILE A 94 -3.98 -1.85 -13.31
C ILE A 94 -3.90 -1.99 -11.79
N LEU A 95 -2.76 -2.44 -11.26
CA LEU A 95 -2.56 -2.55 -9.82
C LEU A 95 -2.82 -1.20 -9.12
N GLU A 96 -3.92 -1.16 -8.38
CA GLU A 96 -4.42 0.01 -7.66
C GLU A 96 -4.47 -0.28 -6.17
N VAL A 97 -4.28 0.77 -5.37
CA VAL A 97 -4.44 0.74 -3.91
C VAL A 97 -5.49 1.75 -3.46
N PRO A 98 -6.24 1.45 -2.38
CA PRO A 98 -7.10 2.44 -1.74
C PRO A 98 -6.27 3.63 -1.27
N VAL A 99 -6.82 4.83 -1.38
CA VAL A 99 -6.16 6.09 -1.02
C VAL A 99 -7.12 7.05 -0.29
N GLY A 100 -6.57 8.11 0.30
CA GLY A 100 -7.33 9.18 0.95
C GLY A 100 -7.27 9.17 2.48
N ASP A 101 -7.92 10.17 3.07
CA ASP A 101 -7.81 10.53 4.49
C ASP A 101 -8.24 9.41 5.45
N ALA A 102 -9.11 8.51 5.00
CA ALA A 102 -9.58 7.36 5.78
C ALA A 102 -8.44 6.38 6.17
N LEU A 103 -7.27 6.49 5.52
CA LEU A 103 -6.07 5.72 5.85
C LEU A 103 -5.25 6.33 7.00
N LEU A 104 -5.46 7.60 7.34
CA LEU A 104 -4.74 8.24 8.44
C LEU A 104 -5.07 7.52 9.76
N GLY A 105 -4.02 7.16 10.51
CA GLY A 105 -4.16 6.37 11.75
C GLY A 105 -4.34 4.87 11.56
N ARG A 106 -4.24 4.38 10.31
CA ARG A 106 -4.38 2.97 9.97
C ARG A 106 -3.02 2.32 9.71
N VAL A 107 -2.97 1.01 9.97
CA VAL A 107 -1.88 0.14 9.51
C VAL A 107 -2.42 -0.75 8.41
N VAL A 108 -1.82 -0.67 7.23
CA VAL A 108 -2.25 -1.39 6.03
C VAL A 108 -1.13 -2.27 5.46
N ASP A 109 -1.51 -3.30 4.72
CA ASP A 109 -0.57 -4.08 3.91
C ASP A 109 -0.21 -3.34 2.61
N SER A 110 0.61 -3.97 1.76
CA SER A 110 1.05 -3.38 0.49
C SER A 110 -0.05 -3.26 -0.56
N LEU A 111 -1.19 -3.92 -0.38
CA LEU A 111 -2.39 -3.80 -1.23
C LEU A 111 -3.41 -2.80 -0.64
N GLY A 112 -3.13 -2.23 0.53
CA GLY A 112 -4.00 -1.29 1.22
C GLY A 112 -5.07 -1.95 2.11
N ASN A 113 -5.01 -3.26 2.34
CA ASN A 113 -5.92 -3.93 3.26
C ASN A 113 -5.52 -3.60 4.71
N PRO A 114 -6.50 -3.35 5.62
CA PRO A 114 -6.19 -3.05 7.01
C PRO A 114 -5.70 -4.29 7.76
N ILE A 115 -4.57 -4.14 8.48
CA ILE A 115 -3.98 -5.20 9.32
C ILE A 115 -3.95 -4.83 10.82
N ASP A 116 -4.51 -3.68 11.18
CA ASP A 116 -4.56 -3.17 12.56
C ASP A 116 -5.74 -3.71 13.40
N GLY A 117 -6.66 -4.46 12.80
CA GLY A 117 -7.85 -4.97 13.48
C GLY A 117 -8.90 -3.89 13.82
N LYS A 118 -8.76 -2.66 13.31
CA LYS A 118 -9.71 -1.55 13.55
C LYS A 118 -10.92 -1.58 12.59
N GLY A 119 -11.13 -2.69 11.88
CA GLY A 119 -12.21 -2.87 10.90
C GLY A 119 -11.85 -2.43 9.49
N PRO A 120 -12.81 -2.41 8.54
CA PRO A 120 -12.56 -2.00 7.15
C PRO A 120 -12.18 -0.52 7.05
N ILE A 121 -11.54 -0.13 5.95
CA ILE A 121 -11.25 1.27 5.61
C ILE A 121 -12.37 1.78 4.72
N ALA A 122 -13.02 2.87 5.12
CA ALA A 122 -14.08 3.51 4.35
C ALA A 122 -13.48 4.51 3.36
N THR A 123 -12.90 4.00 2.26
CA THR A 123 -12.52 4.84 1.11
C THR A 123 -13.12 4.30 -0.17
N THR A 124 -13.52 5.22 -1.05
CA THR A 124 -14.03 4.93 -2.39
C THR A 124 -13.01 5.27 -3.47
N GLU A 125 -11.94 5.98 -3.12
CA GLU A 125 -10.90 6.39 -4.06
C GLU A 125 -9.78 5.36 -4.11
N THR A 126 -9.38 5.01 -5.32
CA THR A 126 -8.21 4.16 -5.60
C THR A 126 -7.22 4.90 -6.48
N SER A 127 -5.96 4.50 -6.41
CA SER A 127 -4.87 5.10 -7.16
C SER A 127 -3.95 4.02 -7.71
N PRO A 128 -3.60 4.05 -9.01
CA PRO A 128 -2.58 3.18 -9.57
C PRO A 128 -1.24 3.34 -8.83
N ILE A 129 -0.56 2.24 -8.53
CA ILE A 129 0.75 2.30 -7.85
C ILE A 129 1.89 2.71 -8.81
N GLU A 130 1.72 2.47 -10.11
CA GLU A 130 2.65 2.88 -11.15
C GLU A 130 2.09 4.11 -11.87
N LYS A 131 2.74 5.25 -11.64
CA LYS A 131 2.42 6.51 -12.31
C LYS A 131 3.67 7.23 -12.76
N ILE A 132 3.54 7.97 -13.85
CA ILE A 132 4.59 8.87 -14.31
C ILE A 132 4.63 10.08 -13.39
N ALA A 133 5.78 10.34 -12.79
CA ALA A 133 5.97 11.47 -11.88
C ALA A 133 5.79 12.82 -12.60
N PRO A 134 5.42 13.90 -11.87
CA PRO A 134 5.31 15.24 -12.45
C PRO A 134 6.60 15.67 -13.16
N GLY A 135 6.44 16.14 -14.41
CA GLY A 135 7.53 16.64 -15.25
C GLY A 135 8.12 17.96 -14.74
N VAL A 136 9.20 18.42 -15.36
CA VAL A 136 9.96 19.60 -14.90
C VAL A 136 9.10 20.86 -14.77
N ILE A 137 8.19 21.09 -15.72
CA ILE A 137 7.32 22.29 -15.77
C ILE A 137 6.29 22.29 -14.62
N ALA A 138 5.90 21.12 -14.12
CA ALA A 138 4.92 20.99 -13.05
C ALA A 138 5.53 21.14 -11.64
N ARG A 139 6.85 21.37 -11.53
CA ARG A 139 7.56 21.44 -10.24
C ARG A 139 7.83 22.89 -9.84
N GLN A 140 7.84 23.13 -8.54
CA GLN A 140 8.31 24.36 -7.92
C GLN A 140 9.60 24.07 -7.14
N SER A 141 10.48 25.08 -7.02
CA SER A 141 11.63 25.00 -6.13
C SER A 141 11.17 24.88 -4.68
N VAL A 142 11.85 24.03 -3.91
CA VAL A 142 11.57 23.84 -2.48
C VAL A 142 11.95 25.10 -1.71
N ASP A 143 10.99 25.69 -0.99
CA ASP A 143 11.16 26.93 -0.22
C ASP A 143 10.64 26.85 1.22
N GLN A 144 9.85 25.83 1.57
CA GLN A 144 9.29 25.62 2.90
C GLN A 144 10.08 24.57 3.71
N PRO A 145 10.37 24.80 5.00
CA PRO A 145 11.11 23.84 5.81
C PRO A 145 10.24 22.69 6.33
N VAL A 146 10.86 21.53 6.54
CA VAL A 146 10.34 20.41 7.32
C VAL A 146 11.20 20.29 8.57
N GLN A 147 10.63 20.62 9.73
CA GLN A 147 11.36 20.63 11.00
C GLN A 147 11.46 19.20 11.53
N THR A 148 12.66 18.65 11.68
CA THR A 148 12.82 17.29 12.23
C THR A 148 12.81 17.27 13.75
N GLY A 149 13.10 18.40 14.40
CA GLY A 149 13.29 18.48 15.86
C GLY A 149 14.70 18.07 16.31
N LEU A 150 15.57 17.68 15.36
CA LEU A 150 16.93 17.24 15.62
C LEU A 150 17.90 18.36 15.28
N LYS A 151 18.46 19.01 16.31
CA LYS A 151 19.39 20.15 16.16
C LYS A 151 20.50 19.92 15.14
N SER A 152 21.07 18.71 15.10
CA SER A 152 22.14 18.38 14.16
C SER A 152 21.67 18.36 12.70
N ILE A 153 20.42 17.96 12.44
CA ILE A 153 19.84 17.91 11.09
C ILE A 153 19.33 19.30 10.73
N ASP A 154 18.46 19.89 11.54
CA ASP A 154 17.81 21.16 11.23
C ASP A 154 18.81 22.32 11.07
N ALA A 155 19.99 22.25 11.71
CA ALA A 155 21.04 23.27 11.58
C ALA A 155 22.05 23.00 10.45
N MET A 156 22.47 21.75 10.23
CA MET A 156 23.56 21.44 9.29
C MET A 156 23.06 20.93 7.94
N VAL A 157 21.93 20.22 7.93
CA VAL A 157 21.35 19.57 6.74
C VAL A 157 19.82 19.80 6.76
N PRO A 158 19.36 21.05 6.55
CA PRO A 158 17.94 21.37 6.59
C PRO A 158 17.19 20.61 5.49
N ILE A 159 16.01 20.12 5.82
CA ILE A 159 15.13 19.38 4.91
C ILE A 159 13.95 20.29 4.55
N GLY A 160 13.63 20.41 3.26
CA GLY A 160 12.47 21.18 2.79
C GLY A 160 11.32 20.31 2.25
N ARG A 161 10.12 20.90 2.15
CA ARG A 161 8.92 20.23 1.62
C ARG A 161 9.10 19.93 0.14
N GLY A 162 8.96 18.65 -0.23
CA GLY A 162 9.24 18.17 -1.59
C GLY A 162 10.70 17.79 -1.86
N GLN A 163 11.60 17.93 -0.88
CA GLN A 163 12.98 17.41 -0.96
C GLN A 163 12.99 15.88 -0.75
N ARG A 164 14.00 15.22 -1.31
CA ARG A 164 14.32 13.81 -1.04
C ARG A 164 15.64 13.75 -0.29
N GLU A 165 15.62 13.25 0.93
CA GLU A 165 16.79 13.17 1.81
C GLU A 165 17.10 11.72 2.19
N LEU A 166 18.33 11.27 1.94
CA LEU A 166 18.74 9.88 2.20
C LEU A 166 19.36 9.73 3.59
N ILE A 167 18.74 8.90 4.43
CA ILE A 167 19.32 8.50 5.73
C ILE A 167 20.11 7.19 5.56
N ILE A 168 21.43 7.29 5.37
CA ILE A 168 22.33 6.15 5.25
C ILE A 168 23.13 5.91 6.54
N GLY A 169 23.40 4.65 6.85
CA GLY A 169 24.22 4.26 8.00
C GLY A 169 24.21 2.76 8.25
N ASP A 170 25.13 2.28 9.08
CA ASP A 170 25.26 0.87 9.43
C ASP A 170 24.06 0.35 10.27
N ARG A 171 23.98 -0.96 10.48
CA ARG A 171 22.99 -1.57 11.37
C ARG A 171 23.07 -0.93 12.76
N GLN A 172 21.89 -0.66 13.34
CA GLN A 172 21.75 -0.10 14.70
C GLN A 172 22.35 1.31 14.93
N THR A 173 22.53 2.12 13.89
CA THR A 173 23.01 3.51 14.02
C THR A 173 21.90 4.56 14.25
N GLY A 174 20.67 4.14 14.60
CA GLY A 174 19.58 5.07 14.88
C GLY A 174 18.79 5.60 13.68
N LYS A 175 18.98 5.04 12.47
CA LYS A 175 18.24 5.45 11.25
C LYS A 175 16.72 5.53 11.44
N THR A 176 16.13 4.50 12.03
CA THR A 176 14.69 4.43 12.29
C THR A 176 14.26 5.43 13.37
N ALA A 177 15.12 5.71 14.36
CA ALA A 177 14.82 6.69 15.39
C ALA A 177 14.72 8.10 14.78
N VAL A 178 15.69 8.47 13.92
CA VAL A 178 15.65 9.74 13.19
C VAL A 178 14.36 9.91 12.39
N ALA A 179 13.95 8.87 11.66
CA ALA A 179 12.72 8.92 10.85
C ALA A 179 11.44 9.05 11.73
N ILE A 180 11.37 8.32 12.84
CA ILE A 180 10.20 8.37 13.74
C ILE A 180 10.13 9.70 14.48
N ASP A 181 11.26 10.23 14.95
CA ASP A 181 11.31 11.53 15.62
C ASP A 181 10.85 12.64 14.67
N ALA A 182 11.26 12.59 13.39
CA ALA A 182 10.77 13.52 12.38
C ALA A 182 9.25 13.42 12.17
N ILE A 183 8.67 12.20 12.14
CA ILE A 183 7.21 12.00 12.05
C ILE A 183 6.50 12.56 13.28
N ILE A 184 7.01 12.28 14.48
CA ILE A 184 6.43 12.75 15.73
C ILE A 184 6.40 14.28 15.77
N ASN A 185 7.47 14.93 15.29
CA ASN A 185 7.54 16.39 15.23
C ASN A 185 6.55 17.03 14.24
N GLN A 186 5.97 16.24 13.31
CA GLN A 186 4.97 16.74 12.36
C GLN A 186 3.53 16.74 12.89
N LYS A 187 3.28 16.21 14.09
CA LYS A 187 1.93 16.02 14.66
C LYS A 187 1.01 17.25 14.51
N ASP A 188 1.52 18.45 14.77
CA ASP A 188 0.76 19.70 14.76
C ASP A 188 1.16 20.63 13.60
N SER A 189 1.92 20.12 12.61
CA SER A 189 2.50 20.91 11.51
C SER A 189 1.60 21.03 10.28
N GLY A 190 0.52 20.24 10.23
CA GLY A 190 -0.32 20.06 9.05
C GLY A 190 0.19 19.02 8.06
N ILE A 191 1.44 18.54 8.19
CA ILE A 191 2.05 17.55 7.31
C ILE A 191 1.52 16.14 7.64
N LYS A 192 1.02 15.42 6.63
CA LYS A 192 0.64 14.02 6.70
C LYS A 192 1.87 13.14 6.58
N CYS A 193 1.97 12.12 7.40
CA CYS A 193 3.13 11.24 7.44
C CYS A 193 2.79 9.87 6.87
N ILE A 194 3.74 9.26 6.15
CA ILE A 194 3.61 7.89 5.67
C ILE A 194 4.88 7.14 6.03
N TYR A 195 4.72 6.08 6.82
CA TYR A 195 5.82 5.21 7.23
C TYR A 195 5.69 3.86 6.55
N VAL A 196 6.56 3.59 5.57
CA VAL A 196 6.60 2.33 4.83
C VAL A 196 7.67 1.42 5.43
N ALA A 197 7.25 0.32 6.05
CA ALA A 197 8.14 -0.67 6.67
C ALA A 197 8.31 -1.90 5.77
N ILE A 198 9.50 -2.06 5.19
CA ILE A 198 9.82 -3.12 4.22
C ILE A 198 10.81 -4.11 4.84
N GLY A 199 10.46 -5.40 4.81
CA GLY A 199 11.33 -6.49 5.27
C GLY A 199 11.65 -6.43 6.77
N GLN A 200 10.92 -5.63 7.55
CA GLN A 200 11.12 -5.52 8.99
C GLN A 200 10.43 -6.68 9.72
N LYS A 201 10.89 -6.98 10.95
CA LYS A 201 10.18 -7.91 11.83
C LYS A 201 8.83 -7.30 12.22
N ALA A 202 7.77 -8.08 12.20
CA ALA A 202 6.43 -7.62 12.60
C ALA A 202 6.42 -7.00 14.01
N SER A 203 7.19 -7.55 14.95
CA SER A 203 7.35 -7.00 16.30
C SER A 203 8.02 -5.63 16.33
N SER A 204 8.97 -5.37 15.42
CA SER A 204 9.60 -4.06 15.28
C SER A 204 8.61 -3.03 14.73
N ILE A 205 7.81 -3.40 13.73
CA ILE A 205 6.75 -2.54 13.18
C ILE A 205 5.74 -2.20 14.29
N ALA A 206 5.26 -3.19 15.03
CA ALA A 206 4.32 -2.98 16.15
C ALA A 206 4.90 -2.06 17.23
N ALA A 207 6.20 -2.16 17.54
CA ALA A 207 6.86 -1.27 18.49
C ALA A 207 6.89 0.20 17.99
N VAL A 208 7.10 0.40 16.69
CA VAL A 208 7.03 1.73 16.05
C VAL A 208 5.61 2.29 16.10
N VAL A 209 4.61 1.51 15.68
CA VAL A 209 3.19 1.92 15.74
C VAL A 209 2.80 2.33 17.15
N ARG A 210 3.15 1.52 18.16
CA ARG A 210 2.89 1.85 19.57
C ARG A 210 3.54 3.17 19.99
N LYS A 211 4.77 3.45 19.53
CA LYS A 211 5.45 4.72 19.81
C LYS A 211 4.74 5.89 19.14
N LEU A 212 4.34 5.75 17.88
CA LEU A 212 3.55 6.79 17.19
C LEU A 212 2.21 7.04 17.91
N GLU A 213 1.54 6.00 18.42
CA GLU A 213 0.32 6.14 19.23
C GLU A 213 0.60 6.83 20.57
N GLU A 214 1.67 6.45 21.29
CA GLU A 214 2.08 7.03 22.58
C GLU A 214 2.33 8.55 22.49
N PHE A 215 2.98 9.00 21.41
CA PHE A 215 3.24 10.42 21.16
C PHE A 215 2.07 11.14 20.44
N GLY A 216 1.02 10.41 20.06
CA GLY A 216 -0.15 10.95 19.37
C GLY A 216 0.08 11.34 17.91
N ALA A 217 1.16 10.83 17.30
CA ALA A 217 1.50 11.02 15.89
C ALA A 217 0.87 9.94 14.98
N MET A 218 0.19 8.93 15.53
CA MET A 218 -0.51 7.96 14.69
C MET A 218 -1.68 8.62 13.95
N ALA A 219 -2.36 9.61 14.54
CA ALA A 219 -3.54 10.23 13.96
C ALA A 219 -3.29 10.96 12.61
N ASN A 220 -2.05 11.39 12.35
CA ASN A 220 -1.64 12.00 11.09
C ASN A 220 -0.73 11.09 10.25
N THR A 221 -0.59 9.81 10.62
CA THR A 221 0.34 8.88 9.97
C THR A 221 -0.36 7.67 9.37
N ILE A 222 -0.01 7.31 8.13
CA ILE A 222 -0.33 6.02 7.51
C ILE A 222 0.87 5.10 7.68
N VAL A 223 0.65 3.86 8.13
CA VAL A 223 1.72 2.85 8.19
C VAL A 223 1.45 1.76 7.17
N VAL A 224 2.36 1.63 6.19
CA VAL A 224 2.33 0.54 5.21
C VAL A 224 3.32 -0.52 5.67
N ALA A 225 2.85 -1.75 5.91
CA ALA A 225 3.65 -2.82 6.48
C ALA A 225 3.80 -3.99 5.51
N ALA A 226 5.04 -4.25 5.10
CA ALA A 226 5.44 -5.44 4.36
C ALA A 226 6.53 -6.18 5.15
N PRO A 227 6.15 -6.95 6.19
CA PRO A 227 7.12 -7.61 7.07
C PRO A 227 7.90 -8.71 6.33
N ALA A 228 9.03 -9.13 6.88
CA ALA A 228 9.89 -10.14 6.25
C ALA A 228 9.20 -11.49 5.95
N SER A 229 8.06 -11.77 6.58
CA SER A 229 7.27 -12.99 6.39
C SER A 229 6.35 -12.97 5.18
N VAL A 230 6.09 -11.81 4.56
CA VAL A 230 5.24 -11.74 3.36
C VAL A 230 6.03 -11.99 2.09
N ALA A 231 5.33 -12.32 1.00
CA ALA A 231 5.91 -12.54 -0.31
C ALA A 231 6.82 -11.37 -0.75
N ALA A 232 7.91 -11.70 -1.45
CA ALA A 232 8.86 -10.71 -1.96
C ALA A 232 8.19 -9.65 -2.84
N ALA A 233 7.16 -10.05 -3.59
CA ALA A 233 6.36 -9.16 -4.42
C ALA A 233 5.67 -8.05 -3.62
N LEU A 234 5.10 -8.38 -2.45
CA LEU A 234 4.49 -7.40 -1.55
C LEU A 234 5.54 -6.42 -0.99
N GLN A 235 6.73 -6.93 -0.64
CA GLN A 235 7.84 -6.08 -0.19
C GLN A 235 8.32 -5.13 -1.30
N TYR A 236 8.32 -5.60 -2.55
CA TYR A 236 8.70 -4.81 -3.72
C TYR A 236 7.70 -3.69 -4.01
N ILE A 237 6.39 -3.96 -3.94
CA ILE A 237 5.37 -2.95 -4.27
C ILE A 237 5.10 -1.95 -3.13
N ALA A 238 5.43 -2.29 -1.88
CA ALA A 238 5.11 -1.47 -0.70
C ALA A 238 5.54 0.02 -0.79
N PRO A 239 6.74 0.38 -1.29
CA PRO A 239 7.11 1.78 -1.51
C PRO A 239 6.20 2.50 -2.50
N TYR A 240 5.79 1.81 -3.57
CA TYR A 240 4.92 2.37 -4.61
C TYR A 240 3.51 2.60 -4.07
N SER A 241 3.00 1.66 -3.29
CA SER A 241 1.72 1.83 -2.58
C SER A 241 1.77 3.02 -1.61
N GLY A 242 2.84 3.15 -0.83
CA GLY A 242 3.05 4.30 0.05
C GLY A 242 3.17 5.62 -0.71
N CYS A 243 3.84 5.63 -1.87
CA CYS A 243 3.90 6.77 -2.76
C CYS A 243 2.51 7.15 -3.26
N ALA A 244 1.73 6.20 -3.79
CA ALA A 244 0.37 6.44 -4.28
C ALA A 244 -0.56 7.00 -3.20
N MET A 245 -0.42 6.56 -1.94
CA MET A 245 -1.14 7.12 -0.80
C MET A 245 -0.74 8.57 -0.50
N GLY A 246 0.54 8.91 -0.66
CA GLY A 246 1.06 10.28 -0.48
C GLY A 246 0.71 11.22 -1.62
N GLU A 247 0.68 10.73 -2.86
CA GLU A 247 0.37 11.54 -4.04
C GLU A 247 -1.03 12.14 -4.00
N VAL A 248 -1.99 11.48 -3.34
CA VAL A 248 -3.34 12.05 -3.17
C VAL A 248 -3.33 13.35 -2.37
N PHE A 249 -2.53 13.41 -1.31
CA PHE A 249 -2.39 14.64 -0.52
C PHE A 249 -1.67 15.72 -1.33
N ARG A 250 -0.57 15.36 -2.00
CA ARG A 250 0.18 16.26 -2.91
C ARG A 250 -0.74 16.88 -3.97
N ASP A 251 -1.54 16.06 -4.64
CA ASP A 251 -2.38 16.49 -5.76
C ASP A 251 -3.58 17.34 -5.30
N ARG A 252 -3.94 17.27 -4.01
CA ARG A 252 -4.92 18.13 -3.35
C ARG A 252 -4.32 19.44 -2.80
N GLY A 253 -3.02 19.66 -2.94
CA GLY A 253 -2.32 20.82 -2.40
C GLY A 253 -2.04 20.73 -0.89
N GLU A 254 -2.05 19.51 -0.35
CA GLU A 254 -1.59 19.19 1.01
C GLU A 254 -0.14 18.70 1.00
N ASP A 255 0.45 18.58 2.19
CA ASP A 255 1.84 18.14 2.41
C ASP A 255 1.93 16.88 3.27
#